data_AF-A0A2T0VTT4-F1
#
_entry.id   AF-A0A2T0VTT4-F1
#
_cell.length_a   1.000
_cell.length_b   1.000
_cell.length_c   1.000
_cell.angle_alpha   90.00
_cell.angle_beta   90.00
_cell.angle_gamma   90.00
#
_symmetry.space_group_name_H-M   'P 1'
#
loop_
_entity.id
_entity.type
_entity.pdbx_description
1 polymer ?
#
loop_
_entity_poly.entity_id
_entity_poly.type
_entity_poly.pdbx_seq_one_letter_code
_entity_poly.pdbx_strand_id
1 'polypeptide(L)'
;MDNQVYGQLISRTAEVMIRNTTEIIFNRIDKAKTSRDDKQTILELEEIVSDLLNDKNQLNSIIHQYEEMLAIQKISDNDIEFITENVVPILSEVLESDVVSKGNEEQAKSMSEGLEILTPLLSTETFKILQLLGFNFRDAFGVPLTNVVKQAINKTNTEELQYENNIAVNNANAELFKLLQTEEGREAFRTFKNQ
;
A
#
# COMPACT_ATOMS: atom_id res chain seq x y z
N MET A 1 -10.55 5.95 -1.72
CA MET A 1 -11.75 5.32 -1.13
C MET A 1 -11.77 5.45 0.39
N ASP A 2 -10.68 5.94 1.01
CA ASP A 2 -10.52 5.95 2.48
C ASP A 2 -11.43 6.95 3.21
N ASN A 3 -11.69 8.13 2.62
CA ASN A 3 -12.47 9.18 3.30
C ASN A 3 -13.94 8.78 3.60
N GLN A 4 -14.53 7.90 2.79
CA GLN A 4 -15.88 7.39 3.02
C GLN A 4 -15.93 6.39 4.19
N VAL A 5 -14.88 5.57 4.34
CA VAL A 5 -14.77 4.59 5.43
C VAL A 5 -14.57 5.31 6.77
N TYR A 6 -13.71 6.34 6.82
CA TYR A 6 -13.54 7.18 8.00
C TYR A 6 -14.84 7.89 8.42
N GLY A 7 -15.59 8.44 7.45
CA GLY A 7 -16.87 9.09 7.73
C GLY A 7 -17.91 8.15 8.33
N GLN A 8 -17.98 6.90 7.83
CA GLN A 8 -18.87 5.88 8.38
C GLN A 8 -18.47 5.46 9.80
N LEU A 9 -17.18 5.27 10.08
CA LEU A 9 -16.71 4.92 11.43
C LEU A 9 -17.01 6.04 12.44
N ILE A 10 -16.78 7.30 12.07
CA ILE A 10 -17.08 8.45 12.94
C ILE A 10 -18.58 8.51 13.24
N SER A 11 -19.43 8.37 12.22
CA SER A 11 -20.89 8.38 12.40
C SER A 11 -21.34 7.25 13.33
N ARG A 12 -20.84 6.03 13.13
CA ARG A 12 -21.21 4.87 13.94
C ARG A 12 -20.72 5.01 15.38
N THR A 13 -19.52 5.57 15.58
CA THR A 13 -18.99 5.85 16.92
C THR A 13 -19.85 6.88 17.65
N ALA A 14 -20.19 7.99 16.98
CA ALA A 14 -21.03 9.04 17.55
C ALA A 14 -22.42 8.51 17.93
N GLU A 15 -23.03 7.69 17.07
CA GLU A 15 -24.33 7.06 17.34
C GLU A 15 -24.31 6.24 18.63
N VAL A 16 -23.32 5.36 18.79
CA VAL A 16 -23.19 4.52 19.99
C VAL A 16 -22.89 5.37 21.24
N MET A 17 -22.01 6.37 21.15
CA MET A 17 -21.72 7.26 22.28
C MET A 17 -22.95 8.05 22.73
N ILE A 18 -23.73 8.60 21.79
CA ILE A 18 -24.95 9.36 22.10
C ILE A 18 -25.90 8.48 22.91
N ARG A 19 -26.20 7.26 22.44
CA ARG A 19 -27.12 6.32 23.14
C ARG A 19 -26.67 5.94 24.55
N ASN A 20 -25.36 5.93 24.80
CA ASN A 20 -24.75 5.52 26.07
C ASN A 20 -24.40 6.69 27.00
N THR A 21 -24.87 7.90 26.70
CA THR A 21 -24.65 9.04 27.58
C THR A 21 -25.37 8.81 28.91
N THR A 22 -24.71 9.15 30.03
CA THR A 22 -25.24 8.95 31.38
C THR A 22 -26.65 9.50 31.56
N GLU A 23 -26.95 10.66 30.99
CA GLU A 23 -28.29 11.27 31.04
C GLU A 23 -29.36 10.40 30.36
N ILE A 24 -29.06 9.82 29.19
CA ILE A 24 -30.00 8.94 28.47
C ILE A 24 -30.25 7.66 29.25
N ILE A 25 -29.18 7.02 29.74
CA ILE A 25 -29.28 5.77 30.50
C ILE A 25 -30.01 6.01 31.84
N PHE A 26 -29.69 7.09 32.54
CA PHE A 26 -30.36 7.43 33.79
C PHE A 26 -31.84 7.72 33.57
N ASN A 27 -32.20 8.47 32.53
CA ASN A 27 -33.59 8.69 32.15
C ASN A 27 -34.32 7.39 31.79
N ARG A 28 -33.66 6.41 31.15
CA ARG A 28 -34.24 5.07 30.89
C ARG A 28 -34.47 4.30 32.19
N ILE A 29 -33.51 4.34 33.12
CA ILE A 29 -33.62 3.69 34.44
C ILE A 29 -34.75 4.31 35.25
N ASP A 30 -34.86 5.64 35.31
CA ASP A 30 -35.91 6.33 36.04
C ASP A 30 -37.29 6.04 35.46
N LYS A 31 -37.41 5.98 34.13
CA LYS A 31 -38.65 5.55 33.46
C LYS A 31 -39.03 4.13 33.84
N ALA A 32 -38.08 3.19 33.82
CA ALA A 32 -38.33 1.81 34.22
C ALA A 32 -38.79 1.69 35.67
N LYS A 33 -38.16 2.43 36.58
CA LYS A 33 -38.52 2.46 38.02
C LYS A 33 -39.84 3.16 38.33
N THR A 34 -40.39 3.93 37.39
CA THR A 34 -41.71 4.57 37.54
C THR A 34 -42.84 3.57 37.29
N SER A 35 -42.56 2.42 36.68
CA SER A 35 -43.52 1.33 36.57
C SER A 35 -43.90 0.80 37.96
N ARG A 36 -45.18 0.54 38.17
CA ARG A 36 -45.71 0.01 39.46
C ARG A 36 -45.67 -1.52 39.54
N ASP A 37 -45.16 -2.17 38.50
CA ASP A 37 -45.00 -3.63 38.43
C ASP A 37 -43.52 -3.99 38.51
N ASP A 38 -43.14 -4.68 39.59
CA ASP A 38 -41.78 -5.12 39.83
C ASP A 38 -41.26 -6.05 38.72
N LYS A 39 -42.13 -6.89 38.13
CA LYS A 39 -41.74 -7.80 37.04
C LYS A 39 -41.43 -7.01 35.78
N GLN A 40 -42.25 -6.02 35.47
CA GLN A 40 -42.02 -5.16 34.32
C GLN A 40 -40.75 -4.32 34.49
N THR A 41 -40.53 -3.79 35.70
CA THR A 41 -39.31 -3.05 36.05
C THR A 41 -38.05 -3.89 35.84
N ILE A 42 -38.08 -5.16 36.27
CA ILE A 42 -36.94 -6.08 36.07
C ILE A 42 -36.67 -6.31 34.58
N LEU A 43 -37.70 -6.57 33.78
CA LEU A 43 -37.55 -6.80 32.33
C LEU A 43 -36.96 -5.58 31.61
N GLU A 44 -37.42 -4.37 31.93
CA GLU A 44 -36.92 -3.13 31.32
C GLU A 44 -35.46 -2.83 31.74
N LEU A 45 -35.09 -3.15 32.98
CA LEU A 45 -33.69 -3.03 33.43
C LEU A 45 -32.78 -4.08 32.77
N GLU A 46 -33.26 -5.32 32.58
CA GLU A 46 -32.55 -6.37 31.84
C GLU A 46 -32.34 -5.97 30.37
N GLU A 47 -33.34 -5.34 29.74
CA GLU A 47 -33.22 -4.79 28.39
C GLU A 47 -32.15 -3.69 28.33
N ILE A 48 -32.15 -2.74 29.28
CA ILE A 48 -31.11 -1.71 29.37
C ILE A 48 -29.72 -2.34 29.49
N VAL A 49 -29.56 -3.36 30.33
CA VAL A 49 -28.27 -4.06 30.49
C VAL A 49 -27.85 -4.78 29.20
N SER A 50 -28.79 -5.45 28.52
CA SER A 50 -28.56 -6.12 27.24
C SER A 50 -28.10 -5.13 26.17
N ASP A 51 -28.77 -3.98 26.06
CA ASP A 51 -28.42 -2.90 25.14
C ASP A 51 -27.00 -2.35 25.41
N LEU A 52 -26.67 -2.07 26.68
CA LEU A 52 -25.33 -1.59 27.07
C LEU A 52 -24.24 -2.61 26.69
N LEU A 53 -24.53 -3.90 26.87
CA LEU A 53 -23.59 -4.97 26.55
C LEU A 53 -23.41 -5.13 25.03
N ASN A 54 -24.49 -4.97 24.27
CA ASN A 54 -24.45 -4.94 22.81
C ASN A 54 -23.67 -3.73 22.29
N ASP A 55 -23.94 -2.53 22.82
CA ASP A 55 -23.23 -1.30 22.44
C ASP A 55 -21.73 -1.38 22.79
N LYS A 56 -21.36 -2.00 23.92
CA LYS A 56 -19.95 -2.32 24.22
C LYS A 56 -19.31 -3.20 23.15
N ASN A 57 -20.00 -4.26 22.71
CA ASN A 57 -19.49 -5.14 21.66
C ASN A 57 -19.34 -4.39 20.32
N GLN A 58 -20.28 -3.49 20.00
CA GLN A 58 -20.18 -2.62 18.83
C GLN A 58 -18.97 -1.68 18.93
N LEU A 59 -18.72 -1.07 20.09
CA LEU A 59 -17.53 -0.24 20.30
C LEU A 59 -16.23 -1.04 20.14
N ASN A 60 -16.16 -2.27 20.67
CA ASN A 60 -15.00 -3.14 20.46
C ASN A 60 -14.77 -3.44 18.97
N SER A 61 -15.84 -3.71 18.22
CA SER A 61 -15.74 -3.92 16.77
C SER A 61 -15.28 -2.65 16.02
N ILE A 62 -15.75 -1.47 16.44
CA ILE A 62 -15.30 -0.18 15.89
C ILE A 62 -13.82 0.07 16.21
N ILE A 63 -13.38 -0.25 17.43
CA ILE A 63 -11.98 -0.17 17.83
C ILE A 63 -11.11 -1.06 16.95
N HIS A 64 -11.49 -2.32 16.73
CA HIS A 64 -10.74 -3.20 15.84
C HIS A 64 -10.69 -2.69 14.39
N GLN A 65 -11.76 -2.08 13.89
CA GLN A 65 -11.73 -1.45 12.57
C GLN A 65 -10.80 -0.23 12.53
N TYR A 66 -10.80 0.62 13.57
CA TYR A 66 -9.81 1.70 13.70
C TYR A 66 -8.39 1.14 13.78
N GLU A 67 -8.18 0.07 14.56
CA GLU A 67 -6.91 -0.62 14.66
C GLU A 67 -6.48 -1.14 13.29
N GLU A 68 -7.31 -1.82 12.51
CA GLU A 68 -6.94 -2.27 11.16
C GLU A 68 -6.59 -1.12 10.22
N MET A 69 -7.34 -0.01 10.29
CA MET A 69 -7.04 1.20 9.52
C MET A 69 -5.71 1.85 9.93
N LEU A 70 -5.28 1.68 11.19
CA LEU A 70 -4.03 2.24 11.75
C LEU A 70 -2.87 1.23 11.80
N ALA A 71 -3.14 -0.08 11.84
CA ALA A 71 -2.19 -1.17 12.03
C ALA A 71 -1.32 -1.39 10.80
N ILE A 72 -1.75 -0.86 9.66
CA ILE A 72 -0.92 -0.67 8.47
C ILE A 72 0.36 0.15 8.77
N GLN A 73 0.41 0.90 9.88
CA GLN A 73 1.46 1.88 10.15
C GLN A 73 2.46 1.47 11.25
N LYS A 74 2.24 0.34 11.95
CA LYS A 74 3.18 -0.16 12.97
C LYS A 74 3.87 -1.41 12.50
N ILE A 75 5.18 -1.33 12.34
CA ILE A 75 6.05 -2.46 12.06
C ILE A 75 6.33 -3.15 13.40
N SER A 76 6.20 -4.48 13.47
CA SER A 76 6.51 -5.22 14.71
C SER A 76 8.01 -5.18 14.98
N ASP A 77 8.42 -5.36 16.24
CA ASP A 77 9.86 -5.35 16.59
C ASP A 77 10.65 -6.40 15.81
N ASN A 78 10.07 -7.59 15.58
CA ASN A 78 10.68 -8.65 14.77
C ASN A 78 10.81 -8.25 13.29
N ASP A 79 9.81 -7.53 12.75
CA ASP A 79 9.86 -7.06 11.38
C ASP A 79 10.89 -5.92 11.22
N ILE A 80 11.05 -5.05 12.23
CA ILE A 80 12.10 -4.02 12.24
C ILE A 80 13.48 -4.67 12.24
N GLU A 81 13.68 -5.70 13.06
CA GLU A 81 14.94 -6.46 13.11
C GLU A 81 15.22 -7.13 11.76
N PHE A 82 14.24 -7.81 11.18
CA PHE A 82 14.36 -8.41 9.85
C PHE A 82 14.71 -7.38 8.77
N ILE A 83 14.03 -6.23 8.75
CA ILE A 83 14.31 -5.16 7.78
C ILE A 83 15.75 -4.64 7.98
N THR A 84 16.15 -4.36 9.22
CA THR A 84 17.47 -3.81 9.53
C THR A 84 18.60 -4.76 9.13
N GLU A 85 18.44 -6.06 9.41
CA GLU A 85 19.45 -7.08 9.11
C GLU A 85 19.57 -7.37 7.61
N ASN A 86 18.46 -7.26 6.85
CA ASN A 86 18.44 -7.66 5.44
C ASN A 86 18.59 -6.48 4.47
N VAL A 87 18.20 -5.26 4.84
CA VAL A 87 18.25 -4.10 3.93
C VAL A 87 19.69 -3.73 3.58
N VAL A 88 20.62 -3.72 4.53
CA VAL A 88 22.02 -3.36 4.25
C VAL A 88 22.68 -4.36 3.29
N PRO A 89 22.62 -5.69 3.51
CA PRO A 89 23.14 -6.67 2.56
C PRO A 89 22.52 -6.59 1.16
N ILE A 90 21.20 -6.44 1.07
CA ILE A 90 20.49 -6.36 -0.20
C ILE A 90 20.89 -5.10 -0.98
N LEU A 91 21.02 -3.96 -0.30
CA LEU A 91 21.49 -2.73 -0.92
C LEU A 91 22.92 -2.90 -1.43
N SER A 92 23.82 -3.51 -0.65
CA SER A 92 25.18 -3.79 -1.08
C SER A 92 25.20 -4.68 -2.34
N GLU A 93 24.43 -5.77 -2.36
CA GLU A 93 24.37 -6.67 -3.51
C GLU A 93 23.83 -6.00 -4.79
N VAL A 94 22.78 -5.19 -4.65
CA VAL A 94 22.21 -4.43 -5.77
C VAL A 94 23.22 -3.42 -6.30
N LEU A 95 23.90 -2.69 -5.42
CA LEU A 95 24.88 -1.68 -5.82
C LEU A 95 26.12 -2.32 -6.45
N GLU A 96 26.63 -3.42 -5.90
CA GLU A 96 27.72 -4.20 -6.49
C GLU A 96 27.36 -4.69 -7.89
N SER A 97 26.13 -5.18 -8.11
CA SER A 97 25.69 -5.64 -9.43
C SER A 97 25.65 -4.54 -10.50
N ASP A 98 25.25 -3.31 -10.12
CA ASP A 98 25.18 -2.16 -11.05
C ASP A 98 26.57 -1.55 -11.30
N VAL A 99 27.44 -1.56 -10.30
CA VAL A 99 28.83 -1.09 -10.39
C VAL A 99 29.69 -2.04 -11.23
N VAL A 100 29.60 -3.36 -11.01
CA VAL A 100 30.30 -4.38 -11.80
C VAL A 100 29.88 -4.31 -13.28
N SER A 101 28.63 -3.96 -13.55
CA SER A 101 28.11 -3.81 -14.92
C SER A 101 28.60 -2.54 -15.63
N LYS A 102 29.05 -1.51 -14.90
CA LYS A 102 29.42 -0.19 -15.46
C LYS A 102 30.91 0.14 -15.40
N GLY A 103 31.74 -0.67 -14.75
CA GLY A 103 33.21 -0.55 -14.80
C GLY A 103 33.80 0.73 -14.20
N ASN A 104 33.07 1.46 -13.36
CA ASN A 104 33.51 2.72 -12.75
C ASN A 104 33.86 2.53 -11.26
N GLU A 105 35.14 2.29 -10.96
CA GLU A 105 35.65 2.10 -9.59
C GLU A 105 35.47 3.34 -8.69
N GLU A 106 35.44 4.55 -9.26
CA GLU A 106 35.22 5.80 -8.50
C GLU A 106 33.78 5.92 -7.98
N GLN A 107 32.78 5.52 -8.79
CA GLN A 107 31.38 5.51 -8.35
C GLN A 107 31.12 4.46 -7.28
N ALA A 108 31.82 3.31 -7.36
CA ALA A 108 31.78 2.27 -6.35
C ALA A 108 32.18 2.79 -4.96
N LYS A 109 33.29 3.53 -4.88
CA LYS A 109 33.80 4.09 -3.61
C LYS A 109 32.86 5.13 -3.02
N SER A 110 32.37 6.08 -3.82
CA SER A 110 31.43 7.10 -3.33
C SER A 110 30.09 6.51 -2.88
N MET A 111 29.62 5.43 -3.53
CA MET A 111 28.42 4.72 -3.10
C MET A 111 28.65 3.91 -1.82
N SER A 112 29.81 3.27 -1.66
CA SER A 112 30.20 2.57 -0.43
C SER A 112 30.26 3.52 0.76
N GLU A 113 30.89 4.69 0.58
CA GLU A 113 30.95 5.74 1.62
C GLU A 113 29.56 6.28 1.97
N GLY A 114 28.68 6.45 0.97
CA GLY A 114 27.29 6.81 1.19
C GLY A 114 26.52 5.76 1.99
N LEU A 115 26.78 4.47 1.74
CA LEU A 115 26.14 3.37 2.46
C LEU A 115 26.57 3.34 3.93
N GLU A 116 27.87 3.55 4.21
CA GLU A 116 28.39 3.62 5.59
C GLU A 116 27.72 4.72 6.43
N ILE A 117 27.35 5.84 5.80
CA ILE A 117 26.62 6.94 6.47
C ILE A 117 25.15 6.55 6.75
N LEU A 118 24.54 5.73 5.90
CA LEU A 118 23.15 5.30 6.04
C LEU A 118 23.00 4.12 7.03
N THR A 119 24.02 3.28 7.19
CA THR A 119 24.03 2.13 8.12
C THR A 119 23.56 2.48 9.54
N PRO A 120 24.09 3.52 10.22
CA PRO A 120 23.61 3.87 11.56
C PRO A 120 22.16 4.40 11.59
N LEU A 121 21.69 5.01 10.50
CA LEU A 121 20.31 5.51 10.36
C LEU A 121 19.30 4.38 10.11
N LEU A 122 19.77 3.22 9.67
CA LEU A 122 18.98 2.02 9.47
C LEU A 122 18.94 1.11 10.71
N SER A 123 19.40 1.59 11.87
CA SER A 123 19.36 0.83 13.13
C SER A 123 17.94 0.60 13.66
N THR A 124 17.76 -0.52 14.37
CA THR A 124 16.51 -0.87 15.08
C THR A 124 16.03 0.25 15.98
N GLU A 125 16.95 0.90 16.71
CA GLU A 125 16.66 2.02 17.59
C GLU A 125 16.09 3.22 16.82
N THR A 126 16.63 3.52 15.64
CA THR A 126 16.17 4.65 14.81
C THR A 126 14.79 4.37 14.24
N PHE A 127 14.54 3.16 13.77
CA PHE A 127 13.21 2.73 13.33
C PHE A 127 12.18 2.83 14.46
N LYS A 128 12.54 2.39 15.67
CA LYS A 128 11.66 2.51 16.85
C LYS A 128 11.37 3.96 17.22
N ILE A 129 12.38 4.84 17.20
CA ILE A 129 12.20 6.28 17.45
C ILE A 129 11.26 6.89 16.40
N LEU A 130 11.49 6.62 15.11
CA LEU A 130 10.63 7.10 14.03
C LEU A 130 9.20 6.58 14.16
N GLN A 131 9.01 5.32 14.52
CA GLN A 131 7.70 4.73 14.79
C GLN A 131 6.97 5.44 15.95
N LEU A 132 7.68 5.76 17.03
CA LEU A 132 7.12 6.52 18.16
C LEU A 132 6.75 7.95 17.80
N LEU A 133 7.49 8.57 16.89
CA LEU A 133 7.19 9.90 16.34
C LEU A 133 6.03 9.89 15.33
N GLY A 134 5.48 8.71 15.01
CA GLY A 134 4.36 8.56 14.08
C GLY A 134 4.76 8.54 12.61
N PHE A 135 6.03 8.21 12.30
CA PHE A 135 6.52 8.11 10.94
C PHE A 135 5.78 7.01 10.14
N ASN A 136 5.31 7.34 8.94
CA ASN A 136 4.63 6.38 8.07
C ASN A 136 5.62 5.68 7.12
N PHE A 137 6.07 4.49 7.50
CA PHE A 137 7.03 3.71 6.72
C PHE A 137 6.48 3.20 5.38
N ARG A 138 5.17 2.93 5.28
CA ARG A 138 4.55 2.50 4.02
C ARG A 138 4.64 3.59 2.97
N ASP A 139 4.29 4.82 3.34
CA ASP A 139 4.31 5.94 2.41
C ASP A 139 5.74 6.42 2.12
N ALA A 140 6.59 6.45 3.15
CA ALA A 140 7.96 6.96 3.02
C ALA A 140 8.91 6.01 2.28
N PHE A 141 8.78 4.70 2.46
CA PHE A 141 9.68 3.71 1.85
C PHE A 141 8.95 2.71 0.95
N GLY A 142 7.81 2.17 1.41
CA GLY A 142 7.08 1.13 0.68
C GLY A 142 6.62 1.57 -0.72
N VAL A 143 5.95 2.72 -0.83
CA VAL A 143 5.46 3.25 -2.11
C VAL A 143 6.62 3.60 -3.07
N PRO A 144 7.66 4.35 -2.64
CA PRO A 144 8.82 4.62 -3.50
C PRO A 144 9.52 3.35 -3.99
N LEU A 145 9.80 2.39 -3.10
CA LEU A 145 10.46 1.13 -3.48
C LEU A 145 9.62 0.34 -4.49
N THR A 146 8.31 0.25 -4.27
CA THR A 146 7.38 -0.42 -5.20
C THR A 146 7.43 0.23 -6.58
N ASN A 147 7.48 1.57 -6.64
CA ASN A 147 7.56 2.29 -7.91
C ASN A 147 8.89 2.05 -8.63
N VAL A 148 10.01 1.98 -7.91
CA VAL A 148 11.33 1.68 -8.49
C VAL A 148 11.35 0.26 -9.05
N VAL A 149 10.91 -0.74 -8.28
CA VAL A 149 10.85 -2.14 -8.73
C VAL A 149 9.94 -2.27 -9.96
N LYS A 150 8.77 -1.62 -9.94
CA LYS A 150 7.85 -1.58 -11.09
C LYS A 150 8.53 -1.01 -12.33
N GLN A 151 9.29 0.07 -12.19
CA GLN A 151 10.02 0.67 -13.32
C GLN A 151 11.13 -0.25 -13.83
N ALA A 152 11.87 -0.92 -12.93
CA ALA A 152 12.92 -1.86 -13.30
C ALA A 152 12.34 -3.03 -14.14
N ILE A 153 11.26 -3.66 -13.65
CA ILE A 153 10.58 -4.74 -14.36
C ILE A 153 10.04 -4.26 -15.72
N ASN A 154 9.42 -3.08 -15.76
CA ASN A 154 8.85 -2.54 -17.00
C ASN A 154 9.94 -2.21 -18.04
N LYS A 155 11.11 -1.73 -17.63
CA LYS A 155 12.23 -1.51 -18.56
C LYS A 155 12.65 -2.81 -19.23
N THR A 156 12.83 -3.88 -18.46
CA THR A 156 13.18 -5.21 -18.98
C THR A 156 12.17 -5.70 -20.02
N ASN A 157 10.87 -5.53 -19.77
CA ASN A 157 9.83 -5.98 -20.68
C ASN A 157 9.67 -5.09 -21.93
N THR A 158 9.98 -3.79 -21.83
CA THR A 158 9.81 -2.85 -22.94
C THR A 158 10.93 -2.99 -23.98
N GLU A 159 12.16 -3.26 -23.54
CA GLU A 159 13.31 -3.42 -24.44
C GLU A 159 13.17 -4.66 -25.34
N GLU A 160 12.68 -5.78 -24.79
CA GLU A 160 12.45 -7.02 -25.53
C GLU A 160 11.32 -6.88 -26.57
N LEU A 161 10.19 -6.28 -26.16
CA LEU A 161 9.07 -6.02 -27.07
C LEU A 161 9.42 -5.02 -28.19
N GLN A 162 10.25 -4.01 -27.89
CA GLN A 162 10.73 -3.08 -28.91
C GLN A 162 11.67 -3.78 -29.90
N TYR A 163 12.55 -4.66 -29.43
CA TYR A 163 13.44 -5.43 -30.28
C TYR A 163 12.67 -6.37 -31.23
N GLU A 164 11.68 -7.12 -30.72
CA GLU A 164 10.82 -7.97 -31.55
C GLU A 164 10.02 -7.16 -32.58
N ASN A 165 9.48 -6.01 -32.19
CA ASN A 165 8.74 -5.14 -33.11
C ASN A 165 9.64 -4.62 -34.24
N ASN A 166 10.87 -4.21 -33.92
CA ASN A 166 11.85 -3.76 -34.90
C ASN A 166 12.25 -4.88 -35.88
N ILE A 167 12.40 -6.12 -35.42
CA ILE A 167 12.66 -7.27 -36.29
C ILE A 167 11.47 -7.52 -37.23
N ALA A 168 10.24 -7.51 -36.71
CA ALA A 168 9.05 -7.73 -37.51
C ALA A 168 8.87 -6.65 -38.61
N VAL A 169 9.10 -5.38 -38.26
CA VAL A 169 9.07 -4.25 -39.21
C VAL A 169 10.17 -4.39 -40.26
N ASN A 170 11.38 -4.74 -39.85
CA ASN A 170 12.50 -4.93 -40.79
C ASN A 170 12.26 -6.11 -41.74
N ASN A 171 11.67 -7.21 -41.27
CA ASN A 171 11.31 -8.35 -42.10
C ASN A 171 10.20 -8.00 -43.10
N ALA A 172 9.14 -7.32 -42.63
CA ALA A 172 8.06 -6.85 -43.51
C ALA A 172 8.60 -5.91 -44.61
N ASN A 173 9.51 -4.99 -44.25
CA ASN A 173 10.18 -4.12 -45.21
C ASN A 173 11.04 -4.91 -46.19
N ALA A 174 11.80 -5.91 -45.73
CA ALA A 174 12.62 -6.76 -46.60
C ALA A 174 11.77 -7.56 -47.60
N GLU A 175 10.59 -8.04 -47.19
CA GLU A 175 9.64 -8.70 -48.08
C GLU A 175 9.05 -7.72 -49.10
N LEU A 176 8.66 -6.52 -48.69
CA LEU A 176 8.24 -5.46 -49.60
C LEU A 176 9.32 -5.14 -50.63
N PHE A 177 10.58 -5.00 -50.21
CA PHE A 177 11.69 -4.74 -51.12
C PHE A 177 11.90 -5.89 -52.12
N LYS A 178 11.69 -7.15 -51.71
CA LYS A 178 11.71 -8.31 -52.63
C LYS A 178 10.56 -8.26 -53.62
N LEU A 179 9.36 -7.91 -53.18
CA LEU A 179 8.19 -7.75 -54.08
C LEU A 179 8.40 -6.61 -55.08
N LEU A 180 9.00 -5.51 -54.66
CA LEU A 180 9.30 -4.38 -55.55
C LEU A 180 10.43 -4.67 -56.55
N GLN A 181 11.15 -5.78 -56.42
CA GLN A 181 12.11 -6.22 -57.44
C GLN A 181 11.44 -6.94 -58.61
N THR A 182 10.21 -7.46 -58.44
CA THR A 182 9.44 -8.07 -59.54
C THR A 182 8.66 -6.99 -60.32
N GLU A 183 8.41 -7.22 -61.61
CA GLU A 183 7.68 -6.26 -62.45
C GLU A 183 6.22 -6.10 -61.97
N GLU A 184 5.58 -7.20 -61.62
CA GLU A 184 4.21 -7.26 -61.10
C GLU A 184 4.06 -6.54 -59.74
N GLY A 185 5.05 -6.66 -58.85
CA GLY A 185 5.02 -5.99 -57.55
C GLY A 185 5.18 -4.47 -57.65
N ARG A 186 5.90 -3.96 -58.67
CA ARG A 186 6.04 -2.51 -58.94
C ARG A 186 4.76 -1.89 -59.45
N GLU A 187 3.99 -2.59 -60.27
CA GLU A 187 2.70 -2.12 -60.76
C GLU A 187 1.63 -2.11 -59.66
N ALA A 188 1.59 -3.16 -58.82
CA ALA A 188 0.70 -3.23 -57.66
C ALA A 188 0.96 -2.08 -56.67
N PHE A 189 2.23 -1.76 -56.39
CA PHE A 189 2.60 -0.66 -55.50
C PHE A 189 2.24 0.72 -56.08
N ARG A 190 2.43 0.94 -57.39
CA ARG A 190 2.01 2.19 -58.05
C ARG A 190 0.50 2.40 -58.00
N THR A 191 -0.28 1.33 -58.09
CA THR A 191 -1.74 1.38 -58.00
C THR A 191 -2.20 1.73 -56.59
N PHE A 192 -1.57 1.14 -55.57
CA PHE A 192 -1.86 1.44 -54.16
C PHE A 192 -1.51 2.87 -53.74
N LYS A 193 -0.41 3.44 -54.27
CA LYS A 193 0.03 4.81 -53.94
C LYS A 193 -0.80 5.92 -54.62
N ASN A 194 -1.54 5.59 -55.68
CA ASN A 194 -2.33 6.54 -56.46
C ASN A 194 -3.84 6.52 -56.09
N GLN A 195 -4.23 5.79 -55.04
CA GLN A 195 -5.52 5.94 -54.35
C GLN A 195 -5.35 6.83 -53.11
#